data_AF-A0A2E0NBS0-F1
#
_entry.id   AF-A0A2E0NBS0-F1
#
_cell.length_a   1.000
_cell.length_b   1.000
_cell.length_c   1.000
_cell.angle_alpha   90.00
_cell.angle_beta   90.00
_cell.angle_gamma   90.00
#
_symmetry.space_group_name_H-M   'P 1'
#
loop_
_entity.id
_entity.type
_entity.pdbx_description
1 polymer ?
#
loop_
_entity_poly.entity_id
_entity_poly.type
_entity_poly.pdbx_seq_one_letter_code
_entity_poly.pdbx_strand_id
1 'polypeptide(L)'
;MIILTMFSPPDTNGIITQAMAIQAHQPDVVIFFDVKLNNSNIEIDGKKRLEAWIKGSENLISSFPNLEQPYPFQITPPKGYIPRNGTLPKLITKSCKKEDIKDIFKELTNEYSNIDELRFDFLPGAKLLKIPLLISEEIKSWRVCYTLQTGKIIYYDDEKQLQFKGKPLKIIDRCWLAGFPSHIENHLPFKKGKQEFIEEIFNNLSIEKFDEESPFNQIATQKTQFERQTNRPIGINSDETIRKLENSNFQIDKNHNKIKITKGVNKWEIDLFQDGIPNGVPLEILMANHLSIWWNNYTEILQGVSLIPPTPKMREAQLKKIMNHQLHDYKNAKDMSKQNEIIKLKIEKFEARCDKYGLDYLCSLDELVEAYITEQRNNSFGNSHTELHYIRICEIDCLLLDDFGITSFDAKGTIGKGSRAENPTQAARQKPSFLHPNSYYVVSCTDPPDNISKLLHLSQLKGGRKVLENPLKHSWNPTDRNEYEIWKEQRKLIIQKQNELKNRKLIEQIRLAYPKYETLTNDEICIEISQLTPKQIKKVKKKAKKKREEAKKKEREEAKKKKDELIKSALQEDKNLRKDKNKKIRKHNSYEKRKKEREKGTRK
;
A
#
# COMPACT_ATOMS: atom_id res chain seq x y z
N MET A 1 -3.44 43.18 -21.24
CA MET A 1 -3.11 41.88 -21.86
C MET A 1 -1.81 41.35 -21.29
N ILE A 2 -1.74 40.07 -20.95
CA ILE A 2 -0.56 39.38 -20.40
C ILE A 2 -0.07 38.34 -21.41
N ILE A 3 1.19 38.46 -21.82
CA ILE A 3 1.89 37.44 -22.62
C ILE A 3 2.79 36.63 -21.70
N LEU A 4 2.57 35.32 -21.63
CA LEU A 4 3.40 34.40 -20.85
C LEU A 4 4.25 33.55 -21.79
N THR A 5 5.56 33.65 -21.64
CA THR A 5 6.52 32.91 -22.45
C THR A 5 7.27 31.89 -21.60
N MET A 6 7.45 30.69 -22.14
CA MET A 6 8.16 29.61 -21.45
C MET A 6 8.79 28.63 -22.44
N PHE A 7 9.84 27.93 -21.99
CA PHE A 7 10.41 26.83 -22.76
C PHE A 7 9.51 25.59 -22.66
N SER A 8 9.25 24.96 -23.80
CA SER A 8 8.60 23.65 -23.82
C SER A 8 9.56 22.59 -23.27
N PRO A 9 9.16 21.84 -22.23
CA PRO A 9 9.99 20.78 -21.70
C PRO A 9 10.03 19.61 -22.69
N PRO A 10 11.16 18.87 -22.75
CA PRO A 10 11.29 17.70 -23.61
C PRO A 10 10.56 16.46 -23.07
N ASP A 11 9.99 16.52 -21.85
CA ASP A 11 9.38 15.38 -21.17
C ASP A 11 7.90 15.60 -20.79
N THR A 12 7.21 14.49 -20.48
CA THR A 12 5.80 14.49 -20.06
C THR A 12 5.57 15.14 -18.70
N ASN A 13 6.60 15.25 -17.85
CA ASN A 13 6.46 15.83 -16.51
C ASN A 13 6.47 17.36 -16.54
N GLY A 14 7.11 17.97 -17.53
CA GLY A 14 7.13 19.42 -17.65
C GLY A 14 5.78 20.03 -18.08
N ILE A 15 4.81 19.24 -18.55
CA ILE A 15 3.44 19.74 -18.82
C ILE A 15 2.80 20.29 -17.54
N ILE A 16 3.03 19.63 -16.40
CA ILE A 16 2.44 20.04 -15.13
C ILE A 16 2.97 21.42 -14.74
N THR A 17 4.28 21.64 -14.88
CA THR A 17 4.89 22.93 -14.55
C THR A 17 4.41 24.04 -15.50
N GLN A 18 4.20 23.74 -16.79
CA GLN A 18 3.57 24.66 -17.73
C GLN A 18 2.13 24.99 -17.33
N ALA A 19 1.30 23.98 -17.04
CA ALA A 19 -0.08 24.17 -16.61
C ALA A 19 -0.16 24.96 -15.30
N MET A 20 0.78 24.74 -14.37
CA MET A 20 0.92 25.54 -13.15
C MET A 20 1.15 27.02 -13.47
N ALA A 21 2.11 27.34 -14.35
CA ALA A 21 2.37 28.72 -14.75
C ALA A 21 1.15 29.36 -15.44
N ILE A 22 0.52 28.64 -16.37
CA ILE A 22 -0.67 29.14 -17.09
C ILE A 22 -1.82 29.40 -16.10
N GLN A 23 -2.09 28.48 -15.17
CA GLN A 23 -3.11 28.65 -14.15
C GLN A 23 -2.77 29.78 -13.18
N ALA A 24 -1.51 29.92 -12.77
CA ALA A 24 -1.08 30.96 -11.84
C ALA A 24 -1.15 32.36 -12.45
N HIS A 25 -0.57 32.54 -13.63
CA HIS A 25 -0.41 33.83 -14.29
C HIS A 25 -1.68 34.34 -14.97
N GLN A 26 -2.60 33.44 -15.33
CA GLN A 26 -3.83 33.75 -16.08
C GLN A 26 -3.56 34.60 -17.35
N PRO A 27 -2.70 34.11 -18.28
CA PRO A 27 -2.31 34.88 -19.45
C PRO A 27 -3.41 34.94 -20.52
N ASP A 28 -3.31 35.93 -21.41
CA ASP A 28 -4.14 36.03 -22.62
C ASP A 28 -3.49 35.28 -23.80
N VAL A 29 -2.15 35.25 -23.83
CA VAL A 29 -1.37 34.51 -24.83
C VAL A 29 -0.25 33.73 -24.13
N VAL A 30 -0.06 32.48 -24.54
CA VAL A 30 1.05 31.64 -24.09
C VAL A 30 1.94 31.32 -25.28
N ILE A 31 3.22 31.64 -25.16
CA ILE A 31 4.23 31.37 -26.19
C ILE A 31 5.17 30.27 -25.68
N PHE A 32 5.15 29.14 -26.36
CA PHE A 32 6.05 28.01 -26.10
C PHE A 32 7.23 28.05 -27.05
N PHE A 33 8.44 28.05 -26.50
CA PHE A 33 9.65 27.77 -27.26
C PHE A 33 9.90 26.28 -27.36
N ASP A 34 9.79 25.75 -28.56
CA ASP A 34 10.10 24.36 -28.87
C ASP A 34 11.53 24.28 -29.43
N VAL A 35 12.49 24.08 -28.53
CA VAL A 35 13.92 24.12 -28.86
C VAL A 35 14.39 22.72 -29.26
N LYS A 36 14.85 22.57 -30.50
CA LYS A 36 15.35 21.30 -31.03
C LYS A 36 16.70 20.94 -30.40
N LEU A 37 16.68 20.10 -29.36
CA LEU A 37 17.87 19.58 -28.69
C LEU A 37 18.19 18.15 -29.21
N ASN A 38 18.85 18.05 -30.37
CA ASN A 38 19.23 16.80 -31.06
C ASN A 38 18.04 15.87 -31.44
N ASN A 39 18.30 14.91 -32.36
CA ASN A 39 17.32 14.08 -33.11
C ASN A 39 16.43 13.11 -32.29
N SER A 40 16.06 13.42 -31.05
CA SER A 40 15.05 12.63 -30.35
C SER A 40 13.65 13.11 -30.74
N ASN A 41 13.07 12.47 -31.76
CA ASN A 41 11.62 12.50 -32.02
C ASN A 41 10.92 11.72 -30.91
N ILE A 42 10.77 12.33 -29.73
CA ILE A 42 9.82 11.85 -28.73
C ILE A 42 8.49 12.51 -29.11
N GLU A 43 7.55 11.73 -29.66
CA GLU A 43 6.17 12.20 -29.83
C GLU A 43 5.57 12.50 -28.45
N ILE A 44 5.46 13.78 -28.12
CA ILE A 44 4.93 14.22 -26.82
C ILE A 44 3.39 14.29 -26.93
N ASP A 45 2.71 13.22 -26.51
CA ASP A 45 1.27 13.19 -26.17
C ASP A 45 0.89 14.31 -25.17
N GLY A 46 1.88 14.86 -24.48
CA GLY A 46 1.73 15.93 -23.52
C GLY A 46 1.20 17.27 -24.03
N LYS A 47 1.59 17.70 -25.23
CA LYS A 47 1.11 18.99 -25.79
C LYS A 47 -0.39 18.92 -26.06
N LYS A 48 -0.85 17.81 -26.66
CA LYS A 48 -2.27 17.55 -26.89
C LYS A 48 -3.06 17.55 -25.59
N ARG A 49 -2.53 16.92 -24.52
CA ARG A 49 -3.15 16.97 -23.18
C ARG A 49 -3.21 18.39 -22.60
N LEU A 50 -2.16 19.20 -22.74
CA LEU A 50 -2.17 20.59 -22.26
C LEU A 50 -3.22 21.44 -22.99
N GLU A 51 -3.29 21.31 -24.32
CA GLU A 51 -4.29 21.98 -25.15
C GLU A 51 -5.71 21.54 -24.77
N ALA A 52 -5.91 20.24 -24.57
CA ALA A 52 -7.18 19.68 -24.14
C ALA A 52 -7.59 20.19 -22.74
N TRP A 53 -6.64 20.24 -21.80
CA TRP A 53 -6.86 20.82 -20.46
C TRP A 53 -7.27 22.29 -20.51
N ILE A 54 -6.65 23.10 -21.38
CA ILE A 54 -7.02 24.51 -21.57
C ILE A 54 -8.46 24.65 -22.07
N LYS A 55 -8.89 23.77 -22.98
CA LYS A 55 -10.27 23.73 -23.48
C LYS A 55 -11.28 23.18 -22.46
N GLY A 56 -10.83 22.69 -21.31
CA GLY A 56 -11.69 22.26 -20.20
C GLY A 56 -11.67 20.76 -19.93
N SER A 57 -12.45 20.37 -18.93
CA SER A 57 -12.48 19.01 -18.37
C SER A 57 -12.82 17.93 -19.41
N GLU A 58 -13.92 18.12 -20.15
CA GLU A 58 -14.43 17.15 -21.13
C GLU A 58 -13.43 16.89 -22.26
N ASN A 59 -12.76 17.95 -22.73
CA ASN A 59 -11.74 17.86 -23.75
C ASN A 59 -10.52 17.05 -23.26
N LEU A 60 -10.09 17.29 -22.01
CA LEU A 60 -9.00 16.51 -21.42
C LEU A 60 -9.39 15.03 -21.27
N ILE A 61 -10.58 14.72 -20.75
CA ILE A 61 -11.07 13.34 -20.64
C ILE A 61 -11.12 12.66 -22.01
N SER A 62 -11.64 13.36 -23.02
CA SER A 62 -11.78 12.84 -24.39
C SER A 62 -10.45 12.61 -25.09
N SER A 63 -9.35 13.19 -24.58
CA SER A 63 -8.00 12.91 -25.10
C SER A 63 -7.46 11.53 -24.69
N PHE A 64 -8.08 10.87 -23.72
CA PHE A 64 -7.70 9.52 -23.29
C PHE A 64 -8.43 8.43 -24.10
N PRO A 65 -7.78 7.28 -24.33
CA PRO A 65 -8.45 6.11 -24.89
C PRO A 65 -9.63 5.67 -24.01
N ASN A 66 -10.67 5.08 -24.64
CA ASN A 66 -11.95 4.75 -24.02
C ASN A 66 -11.84 4.28 -22.56
N LEU A 67 -12.24 5.15 -21.62
CA LEU A 67 -12.18 4.90 -20.19
C LEU A 67 -13.26 3.94 -19.70
N GLU A 68 -14.24 3.58 -20.53
CA GLU A 68 -15.28 2.60 -20.19
C GLU A 68 -14.82 1.14 -20.42
N GLN A 69 -13.58 0.95 -20.88
CA GLN A 69 -13.00 -0.37 -21.11
C GLN A 69 -11.92 -0.70 -20.07
N PRO A 70 -11.77 -1.97 -19.63
CA PRO A 70 -12.53 -3.13 -20.08
C PRO A 70 -14.00 -3.15 -19.61
N TYR A 71 -14.32 -2.40 -18.56
CA TYR A 71 -15.66 -2.13 -18.03
C TYR A 71 -15.72 -0.69 -17.47
N PRO A 72 -16.91 -0.08 -17.34
CA PRO A 72 -17.06 1.26 -16.78
C PRO A 72 -16.58 1.34 -15.32
N PHE A 73 -15.94 2.43 -14.95
CA PHE A 73 -15.48 2.66 -13.57
C PHE A 73 -15.65 4.12 -13.18
N GLN A 74 -15.67 4.38 -11.87
CA GLN A 74 -15.75 5.74 -11.33
C GLN A 74 -14.48 6.52 -11.62
N ILE A 75 -14.63 7.75 -12.10
CA ILE A 75 -13.55 8.72 -12.27
C ILE A 75 -13.93 10.02 -11.60
N THR A 76 -12.93 10.74 -11.10
CA THR A 76 -13.09 12.13 -10.69
C THR A 76 -12.61 13.01 -11.84
N PRO A 77 -13.52 13.73 -12.53
CA PRO A 77 -13.15 14.55 -13.66
C PRO A 77 -12.16 15.65 -13.24
N PRO A 78 -11.20 16.02 -14.12
CA PRO A 78 -10.35 17.18 -13.89
C PRO A 78 -11.21 18.45 -13.84
N LYS A 79 -10.67 19.55 -13.32
CA LYS A 79 -11.34 20.85 -13.40
C LYS A 79 -11.11 21.51 -14.76
N GLY A 80 -10.00 21.18 -15.42
CA GLY A 80 -9.57 21.92 -16.60
C GLY A 80 -8.99 23.29 -16.22
N TYR A 81 -8.57 24.06 -17.21
CA TYR A 81 -8.14 25.43 -16.97
C TYR A 81 -9.30 26.30 -16.47
N ILE A 82 -9.08 27.02 -15.37
CA ILE A 82 -10.08 27.91 -14.78
C ILE A 82 -9.70 29.37 -15.11
N PRO A 83 -10.24 29.96 -16.19
CA PRO A 83 -9.91 31.33 -16.59
C PRO A 83 -10.42 32.35 -15.57
N ARG A 84 -9.86 33.58 -15.61
CA ARG A 84 -10.34 34.68 -14.76
C ARG A 84 -11.66 35.27 -15.28
N ASN A 85 -11.75 35.45 -16.60
CA ASN A 85 -12.87 36.15 -17.26
C ASN A 85 -13.58 35.26 -18.31
N GLY A 86 -13.48 33.92 -18.19
CA GLY A 86 -14.03 32.99 -19.18
C GLY A 86 -13.19 32.84 -20.46
N THR A 87 -12.30 33.80 -20.77
CA THR A 87 -11.44 33.75 -21.96
C THR A 87 -10.31 32.75 -21.82
N LEU A 88 -10.13 31.91 -22.85
CA LEU A 88 -9.02 30.96 -22.94
C LEU A 88 -7.77 31.64 -23.52
N PRO A 89 -6.55 31.29 -23.06
CA PRO A 89 -5.33 31.81 -23.63
C PRO A 89 -5.13 31.32 -25.07
N LYS A 90 -4.65 32.21 -25.95
CA LYS A 90 -4.14 31.82 -27.27
C LYS A 90 -2.80 31.11 -27.10
N LEU A 91 -2.67 29.92 -27.68
CA LEU A 91 -1.43 29.14 -27.65
C LEU A 91 -0.62 29.35 -28.93
N ILE A 92 0.65 29.70 -28.80
CA ILE A 92 1.59 29.88 -29.91
C ILE A 92 2.81 29.02 -29.64
N THR A 93 3.25 28.25 -30.64
CA THR A 93 4.52 27.51 -30.57
C THR A 93 5.51 28.11 -31.55
N LYS A 94 6.68 28.49 -31.05
CA LYS A 94 7.82 28.95 -31.86
C LYS A 94 8.90 27.89 -31.78
N SER A 95 9.03 27.10 -32.85
CA SER A 95 10.13 26.15 -32.97
C SER A 95 11.41 26.89 -33.35
N CYS A 96 12.50 26.66 -32.62
CA CYS A 96 13.75 27.38 -32.83
C CYS A 96 14.97 26.54 -32.49
N LYS A 97 16.15 26.97 -32.97
CA LYS A 97 17.43 26.46 -32.47
C LYS A 97 17.85 27.24 -31.23
N LYS A 98 18.83 26.72 -30.50
CA LYS A 98 19.34 27.36 -29.28
C LYS A 98 19.90 28.76 -29.58
N GLU A 99 20.54 28.92 -30.73
CA GLU A 99 21.22 30.14 -31.15
C GLU A 99 20.22 31.27 -31.46
N ASP A 100 19.04 30.93 -31.97
CA ASP A 100 18.03 31.88 -32.43
C ASP A 100 17.17 32.46 -31.28
N ILE A 101 17.31 31.93 -30.05
CA ILE A 101 16.43 32.30 -28.92
C ILE A 101 16.44 33.80 -28.66
N LYS A 102 17.61 34.44 -28.69
CA LYS A 102 17.74 35.89 -28.42
C LYS A 102 17.03 36.73 -29.47
N ASP A 103 17.21 36.39 -30.74
CA ASP A 103 16.58 37.08 -31.86
C ASP A 103 15.07 36.97 -31.77
N ILE A 104 14.53 35.80 -31.41
CA ILE A 104 13.09 35.63 -31.24
C ILE A 104 12.56 36.45 -30.05
N PHE A 105 13.29 36.54 -28.94
CA PHE A 105 12.89 37.42 -27.84
C PHE A 105 12.82 38.88 -28.29
N LYS A 106 13.80 39.35 -29.07
CA LYS A 106 13.79 40.70 -29.65
C LYS A 106 12.62 40.91 -30.61
N GLU A 107 12.33 39.94 -31.48
CA GLU A 107 11.17 39.97 -32.37
C GLU A 107 9.86 40.06 -31.57
N LEU A 108 9.69 39.24 -30.53
CA LEU A 108 8.50 39.24 -29.68
C LEU A 108 8.34 40.54 -28.91
N THR A 109 9.43 41.12 -28.38
CA THR A 109 9.38 42.44 -27.73
C THR A 109 8.90 43.52 -28.70
N ASN A 110 9.34 43.47 -29.97
CA ASN A 110 8.87 44.41 -30.99
C ASN A 110 7.40 44.16 -31.37
N GLU A 111 7.02 42.90 -31.63
CA GLU A 111 5.65 42.47 -31.97
C GLU A 111 4.65 42.90 -30.89
N TYR A 112 5.07 42.82 -29.63
CA TYR A 112 4.24 43.07 -28.45
C TYR A 112 4.59 44.35 -27.70
N SER A 113 5.21 45.31 -28.38
CA SER A 113 5.68 46.59 -27.80
C SER A 113 4.58 47.45 -27.16
N ASN A 114 3.31 47.27 -27.55
CA ASN A 114 2.17 48.05 -27.06
C ASN A 114 1.34 47.32 -25.97
N ILE A 115 1.90 46.31 -25.31
CA ILE A 115 1.14 45.45 -24.38
C ILE A 115 1.55 45.69 -22.93
N ASP A 116 0.57 45.57 -22.04
CA ASP A 116 0.71 45.85 -20.61
C ASP A 116 1.80 45.01 -19.90
N GLU A 117 1.95 43.73 -20.24
CA GLU A 117 2.91 42.87 -19.52
C GLU A 117 3.45 41.68 -20.33
N LEU A 118 4.76 41.67 -20.52
CA LEU A 118 5.55 40.55 -21.03
C LEU A 118 6.17 39.78 -19.86
N ARG A 119 5.88 38.48 -19.74
CA ARG A 119 6.38 37.61 -18.67
C ARG A 119 7.15 36.43 -19.22
N PHE A 120 8.29 36.13 -18.62
CA PHE A 120 9.06 34.93 -18.91
C PHE A 120 9.14 34.06 -17.63
N ASP A 121 8.49 32.89 -17.64
CA ASP A 121 8.51 31.98 -16.49
C ASP A 121 9.67 30.98 -16.60
N PHE A 122 10.57 31.06 -15.62
CA PHE A 122 11.73 30.23 -15.45
C PHE A 122 11.40 28.88 -14.82
N LEU A 123 10.48 28.13 -15.43
CA LEU A 123 10.10 26.79 -14.94
C LEU A 123 11.32 25.87 -14.70
N PRO A 124 11.23 24.80 -13.91
CA PRO A 124 12.35 23.85 -13.75
C PRO A 124 12.89 23.29 -15.09
N GLY A 125 14.20 23.02 -15.15
CA GLY A 125 14.87 22.42 -16.33
C GLY A 125 15.40 23.43 -17.36
N ALA A 126 15.98 22.94 -18.46
CA ALA A 126 16.51 23.73 -19.59
C ALA A 126 17.55 24.83 -19.23
N LYS A 127 18.35 24.63 -18.17
CA LYS A 127 19.34 25.61 -17.67
C LYS A 127 20.28 26.16 -18.77
N LEU A 128 20.71 25.30 -19.70
CA LEU A 128 21.62 25.65 -20.79
C LEU A 128 21.04 26.64 -21.81
N LEU A 129 19.70 26.72 -21.91
CA LEU A 129 18.99 27.67 -22.78
C LEU A 129 18.67 28.96 -22.02
N LYS A 130 18.33 28.78 -20.75
CA LYS A 130 17.79 29.77 -19.85
C LYS A 130 18.82 30.75 -19.30
N ILE A 131 19.98 30.28 -18.85
CA ILE A 131 21.02 31.13 -18.25
C ILE A 131 21.55 32.16 -19.26
N PRO A 132 21.90 31.80 -20.51
CA PRO A 132 22.38 32.78 -21.50
C PRO A 132 21.35 33.87 -21.85
N LEU A 133 20.06 33.55 -21.73
CA LEU A 133 18.97 34.50 -21.93
C LEU A 133 18.82 35.44 -20.72
N LEU A 134 18.95 34.93 -19.49
CA LEU A 134 18.85 35.75 -18.28
C LEU A 134 19.93 36.84 -18.18
N ILE A 135 21.10 36.61 -18.77
CA ILE A 135 22.21 37.59 -18.79
C ILE A 135 22.18 38.50 -20.03
N SER A 136 21.16 38.36 -20.88
CA SER A 136 21.07 39.07 -22.15
C SER A 136 20.30 40.39 -22.01
N GLU A 137 20.58 41.37 -22.86
CA GLU A 137 19.86 42.66 -22.85
C GLU A 137 18.40 42.48 -23.29
N GLU A 138 18.13 41.48 -24.13
CA GLU A 138 16.81 41.22 -24.69
C GLU A 138 15.76 40.90 -23.62
N ILE A 139 16.16 40.24 -22.52
CA ILE A 139 15.24 39.86 -21.43
C ILE A 139 14.89 41.03 -20.51
N LYS A 140 15.60 42.17 -20.54
CA LYS A 140 15.35 43.31 -19.64
C LYS A 140 13.96 43.93 -19.84
N SER A 141 13.39 43.77 -21.03
CA SER A 141 12.02 44.19 -21.34
C SER A 141 10.94 43.23 -20.81
N TRP A 142 11.35 42.10 -20.22
CA TRP A 142 10.48 41.04 -19.73
C TRP A 142 10.52 40.94 -18.20
N ARG A 143 9.36 40.71 -17.60
CA ARG A 143 9.29 40.31 -16.19
C ARG A 143 9.68 38.84 -16.06
N VAL A 144 10.87 38.59 -15.53
CA VAL A 144 11.33 37.25 -15.21
C VAL A 144 10.64 36.78 -13.95
N CYS A 145 10.03 35.60 -14.02
CA CYS A 145 9.25 35.04 -12.92
C CYS A 145 9.51 33.56 -12.71
N TYR A 146 9.08 33.05 -11.55
CA TYR A 146 9.10 31.63 -11.21
C TYR A 146 7.79 31.25 -10.52
N THR A 147 7.03 30.34 -11.14
CA THR A 147 5.80 29.82 -10.54
C THR A 147 6.09 28.71 -9.53
N LEU A 148 5.64 28.90 -8.29
CA LEU A 148 5.68 27.91 -7.22
C LEU A 148 4.56 26.88 -7.35
N GLN A 149 4.72 25.77 -6.64
CA GLN A 149 3.74 24.68 -6.55
C GLN A 149 2.35 25.14 -6.07
N THR A 150 2.27 26.18 -5.22
CA THR A 150 1.02 26.77 -4.74
C THR A 150 0.39 27.79 -5.68
N GLY A 151 0.94 27.98 -6.87
CA GLY A 151 0.52 29.02 -7.81
C GLY A 151 0.96 30.44 -7.40
N LYS A 152 1.77 30.57 -6.34
CA LYS A 152 2.47 31.83 -6.06
C LYS A 152 3.50 32.09 -7.17
N ILE A 153 3.66 33.35 -7.54
CA ILE A 153 4.58 33.80 -8.57
C ILE A 153 5.64 34.66 -7.87
N ILE A 154 6.91 34.29 -8.04
CA ILE A 154 8.05 35.10 -7.61
C ILE A 154 8.53 35.90 -8.81
N TYR A 155 8.64 37.21 -8.69
CA TYR A 155 9.27 38.07 -9.68
C TYR A 155 10.73 38.34 -9.28
N TYR A 156 11.61 38.26 -10.26
CA TYR A 156 12.99 38.71 -10.14
C TYR A 156 13.07 40.10 -10.75
N ASP A 157 13.00 41.11 -9.88
CA ASP A 157 13.29 42.51 -10.21
C ASP A 157 14.62 42.87 -9.53
N ASP A 158 15.39 43.79 -10.13
CA ASP A 158 16.79 44.07 -9.80
C ASP A 158 17.03 44.49 -8.33
N GLU A 159 15.97 44.79 -7.57
CA GLU A 159 16.07 45.23 -6.18
C GLU A 159 15.15 44.53 -5.16
N LYS A 160 14.09 43.79 -5.58
CA LYS A 160 13.13 43.13 -4.65
C LYS A 160 12.50 41.86 -5.21
N GLN A 161 12.40 40.82 -4.39
CA GLN A 161 11.53 39.67 -4.67
C GLN A 161 10.08 40.02 -4.32
N LEU A 162 9.26 40.28 -5.34
CA LEU A 162 7.82 40.46 -5.17
C LEU A 162 7.11 39.11 -5.32
N GLN A 163 6.24 38.79 -4.37
CA GLN A 163 5.42 37.57 -4.40
C GLN A 163 3.96 37.93 -4.67
N PHE A 164 3.40 37.35 -5.74
CA PHE A 164 1.99 37.51 -6.08
C PHE A 164 1.26 36.17 -5.94
N LYS A 165 0.04 36.23 -5.41
CA LYS A 165 -0.80 35.05 -5.24
C LYS A 165 -1.58 34.79 -6.54
N GLY A 166 -1.09 33.85 -7.36
CA GLY A 166 -1.82 33.31 -8.50
C GLY A 166 -2.82 32.22 -8.09
N LYS A 167 -3.53 31.65 -9.08
CA LYS A 167 -4.39 30.48 -8.86
C LYS A 167 -3.55 29.19 -8.90
N PRO A 168 -3.65 28.30 -7.90
CA PRO A 168 -2.96 27.02 -7.91
C PRO A 168 -3.56 26.04 -8.92
N LEU A 169 -2.71 25.25 -9.58
CA LEU A 169 -3.15 24.05 -10.29
C LEU A 169 -3.52 22.95 -9.29
N LYS A 170 -4.76 22.46 -9.36
CA LYS A 170 -5.30 21.44 -8.45
C LYS A 170 -4.60 20.09 -8.60
N ILE A 171 -4.57 19.30 -7.54
CA ILE A 171 -3.95 17.97 -7.52
C ILE A 171 -4.61 17.06 -8.56
N ILE A 172 -5.94 17.09 -8.68
CA ILE A 172 -6.65 16.29 -9.68
C ILE A 172 -6.20 16.61 -11.10
N ASP A 173 -6.08 17.90 -11.46
CA ASP A 173 -5.60 18.29 -12.80
C ASP A 173 -4.17 17.80 -13.06
N ARG A 174 -3.31 17.80 -12.04
CA ARG A 174 -1.93 17.28 -12.16
C ARG A 174 -1.90 15.79 -12.45
N CYS A 175 -2.76 15.00 -11.81
CA CYS A 175 -2.87 13.57 -12.08
C CYS A 175 -3.28 13.31 -13.53
N TRP A 176 -4.31 14.01 -14.01
CA TRP A 176 -4.76 13.89 -15.41
C TRP A 176 -3.70 14.37 -16.41
N LEU A 177 -3.04 15.51 -16.17
CA LEU A 177 -1.96 16.02 -17.03
C LEU A 177 -0.74 15.08 -17.06
N ALA A 178 -0.43 14.42 -15.94
CA ALA A 178 0.58 13.35 -15.87
C ALA A 178 0.23 12.10 -16.69
N GLY A 179 -0.99 11.99 -17.21
CA GLY A 179 -1.46 10.83 -17.97
C GLY A 179 -2.11 9.76 -17.09
N PHE A 180 -2.59 10.10 -15.90
CA PHE A 180 -3.27 9.16 -14.99
C PHE A 180 -4.71 9.62 -14.73
N PRO A 181 -5.70 9.03 -15.43
CA PRO A 181 -7.09 9.09 -14.98
C PRO A 181 -7.16 8.69 -13.52
N SER A 182 -7.99 9.40 -12.76
CA SER A 182 -7.97 9.29 -11.30
C SER A 182 -9.37 9.28 -10.72
N HIS A 183 -9.51 8.63 -9.58
CA HIS A 183 -10.69 8.68 -8.74
C HIS A 183 -10.30 9.13 -7.34
N ILE A 184 -11.12 9.98 -6.73
CA ILE A 184 -10.94 10.54 -5.39
C ILE A 184 -12.17 10.14 -4.58
N GLU A 185 -11.96 9.40 -3.50
CA GLU A 185 -13.05 8.96 -2.62
C GLU A 185 -13.64 10.13 -1.84
N ASN A 186 -12.78 11.00 -1.28
CA ASN A 186 -13.21 12.12 -0.45
C ASN A 186 -12.39 13.39 -0.73
N HIS A 187 -13.10 14.51 -0.92
CA HIS A 187 -12.51 15.85 -0.93
C HIS A 187 -12.64 16.48 0.46
N LEU A 188 -11.49 16.81 1.08
CA LEU A 188 -11.40 17.59 2.32
C LEU A 188 -11.28 19.08 1.97
N PRO A 189 -11.73 20.02 2.82
CA PRO A 189 -11.76 19.96 4.28
C PRO A 189 -13.10 19.55 4.88
N PHE A 190 -13.08 18.75 5.96
CA PHE A 190 -14.27 18.56 6.79
C PHE A 190 -14.82 19.92 7.23
N LYS A 191 -16.14 20.09 7.27
CA LYS A 191 -16.75 21.26 7.94
C LYS A 191 -16.16 21.34 9.36
N LYS A 192 -15.91 22.56 9.88
CA LYS A 192 -15.27 22.79 11.20
C LYS A 192 -15.83 21.88 12.30
N GLY A 193 -17.15 21.73 12.41
CA GLY A 193 -17.78 20.86 13.41
C GLY A 193 -17.51 19.35 13.23
N LYS A 194 -17.26 18.88 12.00
CA LYS A 194 -16.83 17.49 11.75
C LYS A 194 -15.33 17.32 12.04
N GLN A 195 -14.52 18.35 11.81
CA GLN A 195 -13.09 18.38 12.17
C GLN A 195 -12.87 18.24 13.69
N GLU A 196 -13.61 19.02 14.48
CA GLU A 196 -13.60 18.97 15.94
C GLU A 196 -14.07 17.61 16.47
N PHE A 197 -15.13 17.05 15.87
CA PHE A 197 -15.64 15.72 16.19
C PHE A 197 -14.59 14.62 15.96
N ILE A 198 -13.87 14.64 14.83
CA ILE A 198 -12.82 13.65 14.54
C ILE A 198 -11.59 13.84 15.45
N GLU A 199 -11.21 15.08 15.75
CA GLU A 199 -10.11 15.38 16.69
C GLU A 199 -10.42 14.90 18.11
N GLU A 200 -11.67 15.05 18.56
CA GLU A 200 -12.08 14.55 19.87
C GLU A 200 -12.06 13.02 19.92
N ILE A 201 -12.42 12.34 18.83
CA ILE A 201 -12.25 10.88 18.72
C ILE A 201 -10.77 10.50 18.80
N PHE A 202 -9.89 11.22 18.10
CA PHE A 202 -8.44 11.00 18.17
C PHE A 202 -7.91 11.09 19.61
N ASN A 203 -8.34 12.10 20.37
CA ASN A 203 -7.88 12.31 21.74
C ASN A 203 -8.29 11.20 22.70
N ASN A 204 -9.33 10.43 22.37
CA ASN A 204 -9.85 9.32 23.17
C ASN A 204 -9.31 7.95 22.72
N LEU A 205 -8.49 7.87 21.65
CA LEU A 205 -7.90 6.61 21.22
C LEU A 205 -6.99 6.02 22.29
N SER A 206 -7.02 4.70 22.40
CA SER A 206 -6.24 3.91 23.36
C SER A 206 -5.55 2.75 22.66
N ILE A 207 -4.63 2.10 23.37
CA ILE A 207 -3.86 0.96 22.87
C ILE A 207 -4.80 -0.21 22.62
N GLU A 208 -4.81 -0.71 21.39
CA GLU A 208 -5.58 -1.90 21.06
C GLU A 208 -4.93 -3.16 21.67
N LYS A 209 -5.77 -4.00 22.26
CA LYS A 209 -5.37 -5.33 22.71
C LYS A 209 -5.48 -6.27 21.53
N PHE A 210 -4.43 -7.05 21.29
CA PHE A 210 -4.54 -8.17 20.37
C PHE A 210 -5.35 -9.27 21.05
N ASP A 211 -6.45 -9.66 20.44
CA ASP A 211 -7.17 -10.87 20.82
C ASP A 211 -6.30 -12.09 20.47
N GLU A 212 -5.82 -12.80 21.49
CA GLU A 212 -4.97 -13.99 21.31
C GLU A 212 -5.69 -15.09 20.53
N GLU A 213 -7.03 -15.10 20.55
CA GLU A 213 -7.87 -16.05 19.83
C GLU A 213 -8.10 -15.67 18.36
N SER A 214 -7.77 -14.44 17.97
CA SER A 214 -7.89 -13.98 16.58
C SER A 214 -7.17 -14.92 15.61
N PRO A 215 -7.80 -15.34 14.50
CA PRO A 215 -7.16 -16.16 13.46
C PRO A 215 -5.84 -15.56 12.97
N PHE A 216 -5.75 -14.22 12.95
CA PHE A 216 -4.56 -13.47 12.55
C PHE A 216 -3.35 -13.69 13.49
N ASN A 217 -3.60 -13.98 14.77
CA ASN A 217 -2.56 -14.23 15.79
C ASN A 217 -2.16 -15.70 15.91
N GLN A 218 -3.07 -16.63 15.57
CA GLN A 218 -2.78 -18.06 15.48
C GLN A 218 -1.75 -18.39 14.38
N ILE A 219 -1.70 -17.57 13.32
CA ILE A 219 -0.84 -17.77 12.13
C ILE A 219 0.50 -17.02 12.24
N ALA A 220 0.63 -16.11 13.20
CA ALA A 220 1.84 -15.30 13.35
C ALA A 220 3.02 -16.15 13.83
N THR A 221 4.18 -16.05 13.18
CA THR A 221 5.39 -16.69 13.68
C THR A 221 5.72 -16.16 15.08
N GLN A 222 6.44 -16.93 15.91
CA GLN A 222 6.86 -16.46 17.25
C GLN A 222 7.59 -15.10 17.23
N LYS A 223 8.31 -14.79 16.14
CA LYS A 223 8.95 -13.48 15.95
C LYS A 223 7.92 -12.38 15.72
N THR A 224 6.96 -12.65 14.84
CA THR A 224 5.85 -11.73 14.52
C THR A 224 4.91 -11.53 15.71
N GLN A 225 4.62 -12.58 16.49
CA GLN A 225 3.83 -12.48 17.72
C GLN A 225 4.51 -11.56 18.75
N PHE A 226 5.82 -11.70 18.94
CA PHE A 226 6.56 -10.81 19.83
C PHE A 226 6.52 -9.36 19.36
N GLU A 227 6.78 -9.11 18.06
CA GLU A 227 6.73 -7.75 17.51
C GLU A 227 5.35 -7.11 17.70
N ARG A 228 4.26 -7.89 17.56
CA ARG A 228 2.88 -7.44 17.85
C ARG A 228 2.62 -7.19 19.33
N GLN A 229 3.18 -8.02 20.21
CA GLN A 229 3.03 -7.82 21.66
C GLN A 229 3.75 -6.55 22.14
N THR A 230 4.90 -6.22 21.54
CA THR A 230 5.70 -5.03 21.90
C THR A 230 5.31 -3.77 21.16
N ASN A 231 4.77 -3.87 19.94
CA ASN A 231 4.31 -2.73 19.14
C ASN A 231 2.82 -2.90 18.83
N ARG A 232 1.98 -2.21 19.60
CA ARG A 232 0.52 -2.33 19.52
C ARG A 232 -0.08 -1.17 18.72
N PRO A 233 -1.12 -1.41 17.91
CA PRO A 233 -1.84 -0.32 17.26
C PRO A 233 -2.57 0.52 18.32
N ILE A 234 -2.75 1.80 18.01
CA ILE A 234 -3.55 2.76 18.77
C ILE A 234 -4.74 3.10 17.89
N GLY A 235 -5.95 2.80 18.37
CA GLY A 235 -7.12 2.83 17.51
C GLY A 235 -8.45 2.72 18.23
N ILE A 236 -9.50 2.63 17.42
CA ILE A 236 -10.90 2.77 17.84
C ILE A 236 -11.46 1.46 18.41
N ASN A 237 -10.83 0.32 18.12
CA ASN A 237 -11.42 -0.98 18.47
C ASN A 237 -11.28 -1.34 19.95
N SER A 238 -10.44 -0.63 20.72
CA SER A 238 -10.22 -0.96 22.12
C SER A 238 -11.43 -0.62 23.00
N ASP A 239 -11.75 -1.50 23.96
CA ASP A 239 -12.82 -1.24 24.94
C ASP A 239 -12.55 0.01 25.78
N GLU A 240 -11.28 0.34 25.99
CA GLU A 240 -10.86 1.55 26.69
C GLU A 240 -11.18 2.80 25.86
N THR A 241 -10.95 2.76 24.54
CA THR A 241 -11.36 3.84 23.63
C THR A 241 -12.87 4.07 23.71
N ILE A 242 -13.67 3.01 23.72
CA ILE A 242 -15.14 3.10 23.83
C ILE A 242 -15.54 3.79 25.14
N ARG A 243 -14.99 3.34 26.27
CA ARG A 243 -15.26 3.95 27.58
C ARG A 243 -14.87 5.43 27.62
N LYS A 244 -13.70 5.78 27.09
CA LYS A 244 -13.23 7.18 27.01
C LYS A 244 -14.16 8.04 26.16
N LEU A 245 -14.65 7.51 25.04
CA LEU A 245 -15.65 8.18 24.20
C LEU A 245 -17.00 8.35 24.91
N GLU A 246 -17.53 7.32 25.57
CA GLU A 246 -18.77 7.39 26.34
C GLU A 246 -18.67 8.44 27.47
N ASN A 247 -17.55 8.45 28.20
CA ASN A 247 -17.23 9.47 29.22
C ASN A 247 -17.12 10.88 28.63
N SER A 248 -16.82 11.00 27.33
CA SER A 248 -16.77 12.27 26.58
C SER A 248 -18.12 12.62 25.92
N ASN A 249 -19.22 12.01 26.39
CA ASN A 249 -20.60 12.21 25.91
C ASN A 249 -20.85 11.76 24.46
N PHE A 250 -20.09 10.78 23.96
CA PHE A 250 -20.41 10.12 22.69
C PHE A 250 -21.40 8.97 22.92
N GLN A 251 -22.28 8.77 21.95
CA GLN A 251 -23.11 7.57 21.85
C GLN A 251 -22.40 6.57 20.93
N ILE A 252 -22.14 5.37 21.46
CA ILE A 252 -21.44 4.29 20.75
C ILE A 252 -22.38 3.11 20.55
N ASP A 253 -22.47 2.63 19.31
CA ASP A 253 -23.15 1.39 18.95
C ASP A 253 -22.14 0.50 18.24
N LYS A 254 -21.73 -0.60 18.89
CA LYS A 254 -20.68 -1.51 18.41
C LYS A 254 -21.24 -2.91 18.25
N ASN A 255 -20.98 -3.51 17.09
CA ASN A 255 -21.10 -4.94 16.84
C ASN A 255 -19.73 -5.52 16.46
N HIS A 256 -19.68 -6.83 16.15
CA HIS A 256 -18.42 -7.51 15.83
C HIS A 256 -17.65 -6.93 14.63
N ASN A 257 -18.34 -6.34 13.65
CA ASN A 257 -17.74 -5.89 12.39
C ASN A 257 -17.78 -4.38 12.19
N LYS A 258 -18.56 -3.64 12.98
CA LYS A 258 -18.82 -2.21 12.79
C LYS A 258 -18.91 -1.47 14.11
N ILE A 259 -18.50 -0.22 14.10
CA ILE A 259 -18.74 0.74 15.18
C ILE A 259 -19.38 2.00 14.62
N LYS A 260 -20.40 2.51 15.31
CA LYS A 260 -21.06 3.77 15.02
C LYS A 260 -20.86 4.71 16.21
N ILE A 261 -20.28 5.87 15.92
CA ILE A 261 -19.92 6.91 16.89
C ILE A 261 -20.76 8.15 16.58
N THR A 262 -21.49 8.66 17.57
CA THR A 262 -22.39 9.81 17.39
C THR A 262 -22.20 10.84 18.51
N LYS A 263 -22.16 12.13 18.18
CA LYS A 263 -22.19 13.24 19.15
C LYS A 263 -22.89 14.45 18.54
N GLY A 264 -24.02 14.83 19.13
CA GLY A 264 -24.91 15.84 18.56
C GLY A 264 -25.38 15.43 17.16
N VAL A 265 -25.18 16.30 16.16
CA VAL A 265 -25.54 16.04 14.76
C VAL A 265 -24.48 15.24 13.98
N ASN A 266 -23.30 15.05 14.55
CA ASN A 266 -22.20 14.36 13.88
C ASN A 266 -22.30 12.85 14.13
N LYS A 267 -22.16 12.07 13.05
CA LYS A 267 -22.12 10.60 13.07
C LYS A 267 -20.94 10.12 12.22
N TRP A 268 -20.26 9.09 12.70
CA TRP A 268 -19.29 8.32 11.91
C TRP A 268 -19.52 6.83 12.11
N GLU A 269 -19.65 6.11 10.99
CA GLU A 269 -19.81 4.66 10.94
C GLU A 269 -18.58 4.05 10.30
N ILE A 270 -18.02 3.03 10.95
CA ILE A 270 -16.72 2.46 10.62
C ILE A 270 -16.85 0.94 10.59
N ASP A 271 -16.47 0.33 9.47
CA ASP A 271 -16.21 -1.11 9.42
C ASP A 271 -14.88 -1.39 10.11
N LEU A 272 -14.87 -2.22 11.15
CA LEU A 272 -13.68 -2.57 11.93
C LEU A 272 -12.79 -3.59 11.21
N PHE A 273 -13.39 -4.42 10.36
CA PHE A 273 -12.69 -5.47 9.62
C PHE A 273 -13.12 -5.46 8.15
N GLN A 274 -12.13 -5.59 7.26
CA GLN A 274 -12.34 -5.92 5.86
C GLN A 274 -11.68 -7.27 5.61
N ASP A 275 -12.45 -8.26 5.17
CA ASP A 275 -11.92 -9.57 4.82
C ASP A 275 -11.23 -10.34 5.97
N GLY A 276 -11.67 -10.09 7.21
CA GLY A 276 -11.06 -10.65 8.42
C GLY A 276 -9.76 -9.96 8.84
N ILE A 277 -9.40 -8.86 8.18
CA ILE A 277 -8.22 -8.03 8.47
C ILE A 277 -8.70 -6.70 9.06
N PRO A 278 -8.05 -6.14 10.11
CA PRO A 278 -8.39 -4.83 10.63
C PRO A 278 -8.41 -3.75 9.55
N ASN A 279 -9.46 -2.94 9.53
CA ASN A 279 -9.66 -1.91 8.52
C ASN A 279 -8.75 -0.69 8.76
N GLY A 280 -8.00 -0.29 7.72
CA GLY A 280 -7.10 0.88 7.76
C GLY A 280 -7.80 2.22 7.59
N VAL A 281 -8.98 2.26 6.97
CA VAL A 281 -9.74 3.47 6.63
C VAL A 281 -9.90 4.48 7.80
N PRO A 282 -10.22 4.06 9.04
CA PRO A 282 -10.29 5.00 10.15
C PRO A 282 -8.98 5.77 10.39
N LEU A 283 -7.82 5.14 10.20
CA LEU A 283 -6.53 5.81 10.36
C LEU A 283 -6.28 6.86 9.28
N GLU A 284 -6.74 6.60 8.06
CA GLU A 284 -6.61 7.54 6.94
C GLU A 284 -7.41 8.82 7.20
N ILE A 285 -8.64 8.68 7.72
CA ILE A 285 -9.51 9.80 8.09
C ILE A 285 -8.87 10.62 9.22
N LEU A 286 -8.35 9.95 10.26
CA LEU A 286 -7.67 10.62 11.38
C LEU A 286 -6.43 11.37 10.88
N MET A 287 -5.58 10.72 10.08
CA MET A 287 -4.39 11.33 9.49
C MET A 287 -4.75 12.58 8.67
N ALA A 288 -5.70 12.46 7.75
CA ALA A 288 -6.08 13.56 6.89
C ALA A 288 -6.72 14.73 7.68
N ASN A 289 -7.49 14.43 8.74
CA ASN A 289 -8.00 15.43 9.66
C ASN A 289 -6.87 16.19 10.36
N HIS A 290 -5.89 15.48 10.93
CA HIS A 290 -4.75 16.10 11.61
C HIS A 290 -3.90 16.96 10.66
N LEU A 291 -3.66 16.49 9.44
CA LEU A 291 -2.99 17.30 8.43
C LEU A 291 -3.79 18.59 8.16
N SER A 292 -5.11 18.48 7.99
CA SER A 292 -5.97 19.66 7.72
C SER A 292 -6.05 20.67 8.87
N ILE A 293 -5.90 20.24 10.12
CA ILE A 293 -5.96 21.11 11.30
C ILE A 293 -4.58 21.76 11.55
N TRP A 294 -3.51 20.97 11.49
CA TRP A 294 -2.22 21.36 12.04
C TRP A 294 -1.20 21.79 10.99
N TRP A 295 -1.36 21.39 9.72
CA TRP A 295 -0.44 21.76 8.65
C TRP A 295 -0.93 23.02 7.95
N ASN A 296 -0.82 24.14 8.67
CA ASN A 296 -1.19 25.46 8.17
C ASN A 296 -0.56 25.75 6.79
N ASN A 297 -1.29 26.44 5.91
CA ASN A 297 -0.90 26.85 4.55
C ASN A 297 -0.97 25.76 3.45
N TYR A 298 -1.72 24.67 3.65
CA TYR A 298 -2.09 23.83 2.52
C TYR A 298 -3.09 24.53 1.60
N THR A 299 -3.01 24.19 0.32
CA THR A 299 -3.90 24.64 -0.75
C THR A 299 -5.02 23.62 -1.03
N GLU A 300 -4.69 22.33 -0.91
CA GLU A 300 -5.61 21.23 -1.19
C GLU A 300 -5.18 19.97 -0.42
N ILE A 301 -6.15 19.22 0.10
CA ILE A 301 -5.96 17.89 0.67
C ILE A 301 -7.00 16.96 0.03
N LEU A 302 -6.53 15.84 -0.51
CA LEU A 302 -7.36 14.78 -1.10
C LEU A 302 -7.14 13.47 -0.36
N GLN A 303 -8.21 12.71 -0.17
CA GLN A 303 -8.17 11.38 0.47
C GLN A 303 -8.61 10.31 -0.52
N GLY A 304 -7.96 9.14 -0.47
CA GLY A 304 -8.33 7.98 -1.29
C GLY A 304 -8.12 8.24 -2.78
N VAL A 305 -6.90 8.61 -3.18
CA VAL A 305 -6.59 8.92 -4.59
C VAL A 305 -6.17 7.64 -5.31
N SER A 306 -7.07 7.09 -6.11
CA SER A 306 -6.82 5.94 -6.98
C SER A 306 -6.31 6.41 -8.34
N LEU A 307 -5.11 5.98 -8.72
CA LEU A 307 -4.49 6.27 -10.02
C LEU A 307 -4.69 5.09 -10.98
N ILE A 308 -5.24 5.38 -12.15
CA ILE A 308 -5.75 4.37 -13.08
C ILE A 308 -4.87 4.37 -14.35
N PRO A 309 -4.54 3.20 -14.92
CA PRO A 309 -3.81 3.12 -16.19
C PRO A 309 -4.61 3.80 -17.32
N PRO A 310 -3.93 4.56 -18.21
CA PRO A 310 -4.62 5.38 -19.21
C PRO A 310 -5.26 4.58 -20.34
N THR A 311 -4.76 3.37 -20.66
CA THR A 311 -5.24 2.59 -21.80
C THR A 311 -6.00 1.33 -21.38
N PRO A 312 -7.00 0.86 -22.17
CA PRO A 312 -7.73 -0.38 -21.91
C PRO A 312 -6.80 -1.59 -21.72
N LYS A 313 -5.80 -1.73 -22.60
CA LYS A 313 -4.82 -2.82 -22.55
C LYS A 313 -4.04 -2.86 -21.23
N MET A 314 -3.65 -1.70 -20.71
CA MET A 314 -2.94 -1.63 -19.42
C MET A 314 -3.87 -1.97 -18.25
N ARG A 315 -5.14 -1.57 -18.30
CA ARG A 315 -6.14 -1.91 -17.27
C ARG A 315 -6.42 -3.42 -17.26
N GLU A 316 -6.60 -4.03 -18.43
CA GLU A 316 -6.77 -5.49 -18.54
C GLU A 316 -5.53 -6.26 -18.05
N ALA A 317 -4.33 -5.79 -18.37
CA ALA A 317 -3.08 -6.40 -17.87
C ALA A 317 -2.98 -6.36 -16.33
N GLN A 318 -3.43 -5.26 -15.71
CA GLN A 318 -3.48 -5.13 -14.26
C GLN A 318 -4.51 -6.09 -13.63
N LEU A 319 -5.70 -6.19 -14.24
CA LEU A 319 -6.73 -7.15 -13.86
C LEU A 319 -6.20 -8.60 -13.90
N LYS A 320 -5.61 -8.99 -15.04
CA LYS A 320 -5.00 -10.32 -15.23
C LYS A 320 -3.95 -10.62 -14.17
N LYS A 321 -3.10 -9.64 -13.84
CA LYS A 321 -2.07 -9.78 -12.81
C LYS A 321 -2.66 -10.09 -11.43
N ILE A 322 -3.70 -9.35 -11.01
CA ILE A 322 -4.35 -9.54 -9.71
C ILE A 322 -5.06 -10.89 -9.65
N MET A 323 -5.82 -11.23 -10.70
CA MET A 323 -6.53 -12.51 -10.78
C MET A 323 -5.60 -13.70 -10.85
N ASN A 324 -4.48 -13.61 -11.58
CA ASN A 324 -3.48 -14.66 -11.61
C ASN A 324 -2.89 -14.92 -10.22
N HIS A 325 -2.69 -13.86 -9.42
CA HIS A 325 -2.24 -14.02 -8.04
C HIS A 325 -3.28 -14.75 -7.19
N GLN A 326 -4.57 -14.43 -7.33
CA GLN A 326 -5.66 -15.10 -6.63
C GLN A 326 -5.80 -16.57 -7.04
N LEU A 327 -5.71 -16.87 -8.34
CA LEU A 327 -5.73 -18.24 -8.87
C LEU A 327 -4.54 -19.05 -8.37
N HIS A 328 -3.36 -18.43 -8.34
CA HIS A 328 -2.15 -19.07 -7.81
C HIS A 328 -2.25 -19.33 -6.30
N ASP A 329 -2.75 -18.35 -5.54
CA ASP A 329 -3.05 -18.51 -4.11
C ASP A 329 -4.00 -19.68 -3.88
N TYR A 330 -5.10 -19.79 -4.65
CA TYR A 330 -6.06 -20.89 -4.57
C TYR A 330 -5.40 -22.26 -4.87
N LYS A 331 -4.68 -22.37 -5.99
CA LYS A 331 -4.02 -23.62 -6.42
C LYS A 331 -3.02 -24.13 -5.37
N ASN A 332 -2.23 -23.23 -4.79
CA ASN A 332 -1.26 -23.60 -3.74
C ASN A 332 -1.94 -23.87 -2.38
N ALA A 333 -3.03 -23.17 -2.08
CA ALA A 333 -3.76 -23.27 -0.83
C ALA A 333 -4.52 -24.60 -0.69
N LYS A 334 -5.02 -25.17 -1.79
CA LYS A 334 -5.69 -26.48 -1.83
C LYS A 334 -4.82 -27.59 -1.24
N ASP A 335 -3.51 -27.51 -1.45
CA ASP A 335 -2.52 -28.47 -0.93
C ASP A 335 -2.16 -28.24 0.56
N MET A 336 -2.50 -27.07 1.13
CA MET A 336 -2.15 -26.64 2.50
C MET A 336 -3.36 -26.42 3.43
N SER A 337 -4.58 -26.67 2.94
CA SER A 337 -5.88 -26.24 3.51
C SER A 337 -6.22 -26.76 4.92
N LYS A 338 -5.48 -27.73 5.48
CA LYS A 338 -5.80 -28.34 6.78
C LYS A 338 -5.35 -27.54 8.02
N GLN A 339 -4.68 -26.39 7.87
CA GLN A 339 -4.02 -25.73 9.03
C GLN A 339 -4.16 -24.20 9.13
N ASN A 340 -4.93 -23.52 8.27
CA ASN A 340 -4.93 -22.04 8.25
C ASN A 340 -6.27 -21.41 7.84
N GLU A 341 -6.95 -20.75 8.78
CA GLU A 341 -8.27 -20.12 8.57
C GLU A 341 -8.25 -18.93 7.61
N ILE A 342 -7.16 -18.15 7.53
CA ILE A 342 -7.06 -17.06 6.55
C ILE A 342 -6.96 -17.62 5.13
N ILE A 343 -6.20 -18.71 4.98
CA ILE A 343 -6.11 -19.43 3.71
C ILE A 343 -7.49 -20.00 3.35
N LYS A 344 -8.22 -20.53 4.32
CA LYS A 344 -9.60 -21.00 4.13
C LYS A 344 -10.55 -19.88 3.68
N LEU A 345 -10.53 -18.71 4.32
CA LEU A 345 -11.33 -17.55 3.91
C LEU A 345 -10.99 -17.06 2.49
N LYS A 346 -9.70 -17.09 2.12
CA LYS A 346 -9.27 -16.76 0.75
C LYS A 346 -9.77 -17.78 -0.28
N ILE A 347 -9.72 -19.07 0.07
CA ILE A 347 -10.28 -20.17 -0.73
C ILE A 347 -11.78 -19.96 -0.91
N GLU A 348 -12.54 -19.84 0.19
CA GLU A 348 -13.99 -19.71 0.19
C GLU A 348 -14.45 -18.51 -0.64
N LYS A 349 -13.70 -17.40 -0.63
CA LYS A 349 -13.97 -16.23 -1.49
C LYS A 349 -13.70 -16.45 -2.96
N PHE A 350 -12.63 -17.19 -3.27
CA PHE A 350 -12.33 -17.53 -4.66
C PHE A 350 -13.41 -18.47 -5.20
N GLU A 351 -13.77 -19.49 -4.43
CA GLU A 351 -14.84 -20.45 -4.77
C GLU A 351 -16.19 -19.74 -4.92
N ALA A 352 -16.59 -18.91 -3.96
CA ALA A 352 -17.82 -18.12 -4.07
C ALA A 352 -17.84 -17.19 -5.29
N ARG A 353 -16.67 -16.71 -5.74
CA ARG A 353 -16.55 -15.92 -6.97
C ARG A 353 -16.69 -16.78 -8.22
N CYS A 354 -16.04 -17.94 -8.27
CA CYS A 354 -16.21 -18.89 -9.35
C CYS A 354 -17.66 -19.36 -9.44
N ASP A 355 -18.30 -19.69 -8.31
CA ASP A 355 -19.72 -20.04 -8.22
C ASP A 355 -20.60 -18.91 -8.76
N LYS A 356 -20.33 -17.66 -8.37
CA LYS A 356 -21.03 -16.48 -8.89
C LYS A 356 -20.95 -16.40 -10.42
N TYR A 357 -19.82 -16.77 -11.00
CA TYR A 357 -19.59 -16.73 -12.44
C TYR A 357 -19.96 -18.03 -13.18
N GLY A 358 -20.43 -19.06 -12.46
CA GLY A 358 -20.67 -20.38 -13.04
C GLY A 358 -19.40 -21.06 -13.58
N LEU A 359 -18.24 -20.77 -12.99
CA LEU A 359 -16.95 -21.31 -13.40
C LEU A 359 -16.50 -22.47 -12.50
N ASP A 360 -15.78 -23.44 -13.07
CA ASP A 360 -15.03 -24.43 -12.30
C ASP A 360 -13.92 -23.74 -11.48
N TYR A 361 -13.62 -24.25 -10.28
CA TYR A 361 -12.55 -23.73 -9.42
C TYR A 361 -11.14 -23.93 -10.00
N LEU A 362 -11.01 -24.76 -11.03
CA LEU A 362 -9.80 -24.99 -11.82
C LEU A 362 -9.83 -24.27 -13.18
N CYS A 363 -10.72 -23.29 -13.37
CA CYS A 363 -10.79 -22.49 -14.59
C CYS A 363 -9.43 -21.87 -14.99
N SER A 364 -9.29 -21.59 -16.27
CA SER A 364 -8.17 -20.83 -16.80
C SER A 364 -8.23 -19.36 -16.34
N LEU A 365 -7.09 -18.67 -16.44
CA LEU A 365 -7.02 -17.24 -16.12
C LEU A 365 -7.91 -16.42 -17.08
N ASP A 366 -7.91 -16.78 -18.37
CA ASP A 366 -8.67 -16.03 -19.37
C ASP A 366 -10.18 -16.18 -19.17
N GLU A 367 -10.68 -17.38 -18.84
CA GLU A 367 -12.10 -17.61 -18.48
C GLU A 367 -12.52 -16.77 -17.26
N LEU A 368 -11.68 -16.74 -16.22
CA LEU A 368 -11.95 -15.95 -15.01
C LEU A 368 -12.02 -14.45 -15.31
N VAL A 369 -11.10 -13.96 -16.14
CA VAL A 369 -11.01 -12.54 -16.52
C VAL A 369 -12.19 -12.15 -17.39
N GLU A 370 -12.54 -12.98 -18.37
CA GLU A 370 -13.67 -12.73 -19.28
C GLU A 370 -15.00 -12.74 -18.54
N ALA A 371 -15.22 -13.70 -17.64
CA ALA A 371 -16.42 -13.75 -16.82
C ALA A 371 -16.54 -12.52 -15.91
N TYR A 372 -15.43 -12.09 -15.29
CA TYR A 372 -15.43 -10.87 -14.48
C TYR A 372 -15.74 -9.63 -15.31
N ILE A 373 -15.10 -9.45 -16.47
CA ILE A 373 -15.37 -8.30 -17.34
C ILE A 373 -16.84 -8.29 -17.78
N THR A 374 -17.38 -9.45 -18.15
CA THR A 374 -18.78 -9.60 -18.57
C THR A 374 -19.73 -9.21 -17.45
N GLU A 375 -19.51 -9.72 -16.25
CA GLU A 375 -20.27 -9.36 -15.06
C GLU A 375 -20.22 -7.85 -14.79
N GLN A 376 -19.03 -7.24 -14.86
CA GLN A 376 -18.89 -5.80 -14.58
C GLN A 376 -19.52 -4.90 -15.65
N ARG A 377 -19.64 -5.37 -16.89
CA ARG A 377 -20.39 -4.65 -17.94
C ARG A 377 -21.90 -4.72 -17.71
N ASN A 378 -22.38 -5.84 -17.19
CA ASN A 378 -23.80 -6.08 -16.95
C ASN A 378 -24.32 -5.40 -15.68
N ASN A 379 -23.46 -5.21 -14.68
CA ASN A 379 -23.78 -4.42 -13.50
C ASN A 379 -23.68 -2.92 -13.83
N SER A 380 -24.84 -2.26 -13.94
CA SER A 380 -24.93 -0.81 -14.19
C SER A 380 -24.09 -0.05 -13.16
N PHE A 381 -23.04 0.67 -13.63
CA PHE A 381 -22.10 1.47 -12.82
C PHE A 381 -22.03 1.06 -11.35
N GLY A 382 -21.37 -0.07 -11.08
CA GLY A 382 -21.09 -0.56 -9.74
C GLY A 382 -20.47 0.56 -8.91
N ASN A 383 -21.23 1.05 -7.95
CA ASN A 383 -20.93 2.24 -7.15
C ASN A 383 -19.83 1.96 -6.10
N SER A 384 -18.97 0.97 -6.31
CA SER A 384 -18.16 0.39 -5.24
C SER A 384 -16.66 0.54 -5.50
N HIS A 385 -15.92 1.05 -4.52
CA HIS A 385 -14.45 1.11 -4.55
C HIS A 385 -13.81 -0.26 -4.80
N THR A 386 -14.54 -1.34 -4.59
CA THR A 386 -14.13 -2.72 -4.85
C THR A 386 -13.77 -3.01 -6.30
N GLU A 387 -14.43 -2.40 -7.29
CA GLU A 387 -14.07 -2.63 -8.71
C GLU A 387 -12.76 -1.95 -9.11
N LEU A 388 -12.50 -0.75 -8.57
CA LEU A 388 -11.30 0.03 -8.87
C LEU A 388 -10.03 -0.68 -8.44
N HIS A 389 -10.08 -1.49 -7.38
CA HIS A 389 -8.95 -2.27 -6.88
C HIS A 389 -8.29 -3.14 -7.97
N TYR A 390 -9.09 -3.67 -8.90
CA TYR A 390 -8.61 -4.59 -9.94
C TYR A 390 -7.91 -3.91 -11.11
N ILE A 391 -8.13 -2.61 -11.31
CA ILE A 391 -7.59 -1.87 -12.46
C ILE A 391 -6.67 -0.73 -12.05
N ARG A 392 -6.65 -0.30 -10.79
CA ARG A 392 -5.77 0.78 -10.32
C ARG A 392 -4.30 0.37 -10.25
N ILE A 393 -3.41 1.32 -10.53
CA ILE A 393 -1.96 1.20 -10.36
C ILE A 393 -1.64 1.20 -8.86
N CYS A 394 -2.17 2.22 -8.17
CA CYS A 394 -2.03 2.41 -6.75
C CYS A 394 -3.19 3.24 -6.21
N GLU A 395 -3.42 3.12 -4.92
CA GLU A 395 -4.21 4.02 -4.10
C GLU A 395 -3.26 4.80 -3.20
N ILE A 396 -3.60 6.06 -2.95
CA ILE A 396 -2.85 6.94 -2.08
C ILE A 396 -3.83 7.48 -1.03
N ASP A 397 -3.61 7.10 0.21
CA ASP A 397 -4.50 7.41 1.32
C ASP A 397 -4.72 8.93 1.46
N CYS A 398 -3.65 9.74 1.36
CA CYS A 398 -3.77 11.19 1.37
C CYS A 398 -2.73 11.89 0.49
N LEU A 399 -3.17 12.90 -0.27
CA LEU A 399 -2.32 13.86 -0.97
C LEU A 399 -2.55 15.26 -0.41
N LEU A 400 -1.47 15.98 -0.12
CA LEU A 400 -1.49 17.36 0.35
C LEU A 400 -0.68 18.24 -0.60
N LEU A 401 -1.23 19.37 -1.02
CA LEU A 401 -0.53 20.39 -1.79
C LEU A 401 -0.29 21.62 -0.91
N ASP A 402 0.97 22.02 -0.75
CA ASP A 402 1.38 23.24 -0.07
C ASP A 402 2.62 23.86 -0.73
N ASP A 403 3.26 24.83 -0.06
CA ASP A 403 4.41 25.60 -0.57
C ASP A 403 5.61 24.73 -0.96
N PHE A 404 5.69 23.47 -0.50
CA PHE A 404 6.77 22.54 -0.85
C PHE A 404 6.34 21.51 -1.91
N GLY A 405 5.15 21.66 -2.48
CA GLY A 405 4.61 20.78 -3.52
C GLY A 405 3.65 19.72 -3.00
N ILE A 406 3.45 18.69 -3.82
CA ILE A 406 2.61 17.55 -3.45
C ILE A 406 3.39 16.67 -2.49
N THR A 407 2.76 16.35 -1.35
CA THR A 407 3.23 15.35 -0.40
C THR A 407 2.21 14.23 -0.32
N SER A 408 2.67 12.98 -0.39
CA SER A 408 1.81 11.80 -0.22
C SER A 408 2.01 11.16 1.15
N PHE A 409 0.92 10.71 1.74
CA PHE A 409 0.91 9.99 3.02
C PHE A 409 0.20 8.65 2.86
N ASP A 410 0.76 7.63 3.50
CA ASP A 410 0.23 6.27 3.54
C ASP A 410 0.10 5.87 5.03
N ALA A 411 -1.13 5.67 5.50
CA ALA A 411 -1.46 5.37 6.88
C ALA A 411 -1.33 3.87 7.14
N LYS A 412 -0.78 3.51 8.31
CA LYS A 412 -0.60 2.12 8.73
C LYS A 412 -0.83 1.99 10.23
N GLY A 413 -1.55 0.94 10.65
CA GLY A 413 -1.74 0.65 12.08
C GLY A 413 -0.44 0.28 12.78
N THR A 414 0.40 -0.54 12.16
CA THR A 414 1.75 -0.89 12.63
C THR A 414 2.69 -1.11 11.44
N ILE A 415 4.00 -0.97 11.64
CA ILE A 415 5.03 -1.35 10.67
C ILE A 415 6.00 -2.31 11.35
N GLY A 416 6.07 -3.54 10.84
CA GLY A 416 6.95 -4.60 11.35
C GLY A 416 8.35 -4.57 10.74
N LYS A 417 9.28 -5.29 11.38
CA LYS A 417 10.65 -5.45 10.87
C LYS A 417 10.69 -6.32 9.62
N GLY A 418 11.30 -5.85 8.54
CA GLY A 418 11.29 -6.49 7.22
C GLY A 418 10.09 -6.09 6.35
N SER A 419 9.31 -5.09 6.74
CA SER A 419 8.22 -4.56 5.92
C SER A 419 8.75 -3.88 4.64
N ARG A 420 7.91 -3.77 3.61
CA ARG A 420 8.25 -3.07 2.36
C ARG A 420 8.64 -1.60 2.60
N ALA A 421 8.21 -1.00 3.71
CA ALA A 421 8.58 0.35 4.14
C ALA A 421 10.06 0.49 4.52
N GLU A 422 10.75 -0.61 4.85
CA GLU A 422 12.20 -0.63 5.07
C GLU A 422 13.01 -0.61 3.77
N ASN A 423 12.36 -0.84 2.61
CA ASN A 423 13.01 -0.81 1.30
C ASN A 423 12.47 0.35 0.45
N PRO A 424 13.11 1.54 0.50
CA PRO A 424 12.70 2.74 -0.25
C PRO A 424 12.52 2.47 -1.74
N THR A 425 13.31 1.56 -2.31
CA THR A 425 13.29 1.18 -3.73
C THR A 425 12.02 0.41 -4.09
N GLN A 426 11.46 -0.40 -3.18
CA GLN A 426 10.24 -1.16 -3.42
C GLN A 426 8.99 -0.28 -3.28
N ALA A 427 9.00 0.67 -2.34
CA ALA A 427 7.95 1.68 -2.18
C ALA A 427 7.91 2.68 -3.36
N ALA A 428 9.09 3.09 -3.86
CA ALA A 428 9.19 4.03 -4.98
C ALA A 428 8.65 3.46 -6.30
N ARG A 429 8.71 2.14 -6.49
CA ARG A 429 8.22 1.44 -7.69
C ARG A 429 6.68 1.40 -7.80
N GLN A 430 5.94 1.78 -6.76
CA GLN A 430 4.48 1.66 -6.73
C GLN A 430 3.74 2.98 -6.98
N LYS A 431 4.42 4.14 -6.90
CA LYS A 431 3.80 5.46 -7.11
C LYS A 431 4.38 6.13 -8.36
N PRO A 432 3.57 6.86 -9.16
CA PRO A 432 4.07 7.63 -10.29
C PRO A 432 5.18 8.62 -9.92
N SER A 433 6.10 8.85 -10.85
CA SER A 433 7.30 9.67 -10.65
C SER A 433 6.99 11.11 -10.22
N PHE A 434 5.85 11.68 -10.64
CA PHE A 434 5.43 13.03 -10.29
C PHE A 434 5.11 13.21 -8.78
N LEU A 435 4.98 12.13 -8.02
CA LEU A 435 4.75 12.14 -6.56
C LEU A 435 6.04 12.01 -5.74
N HIS A 436 7.18 11.76 -6.38
CA HIS A 436 8.49 11.68 -5.73
C HIS A 436 9.14 13.07 -5.70
N PRO A 437 9.85 13.45 -4.62
CA PRO A 437 10.35 12.62 -3.51
C PRO A 437 9.53 12.65 -2.21
N ASN A 438 8.45 13.45 -2.13
CA ASN A 438 7.77 13.79 -0.87
C ASN A 438 6.71 12.76 -0.46
N SER A 439 7.11 11.52 -0.19
CA SER A 439 6.21 10.45 0.28
C SER A 439 6.56 10.03 1.71
N TYR A 440 5.57 9.92 2.59
CA TYR A 440 5.71 9.56 4.00
C TYR A 440 4.76 8.44 4.40
N TYR A 441 5.17 7.67 5.41
CA TYR A 441 4.32 6.71 6.11
C TYR A 441 3.86 7.32 7.43
N VAL A 442 2.58 7.20 7.74
CA VAL A 442 2.02 7.63 9.02
C VAL A 442 1.57 6.42 9.81
N VAL A 443 2.11 6.26 11.01
CA VAL A 443 1.78 5.12 11.90
C VAL A 443 1.03 5.57 13.14
N SER A 444 0.17 4.68 13.64
CA SER A 444 -0.56 4.87 14.90
C SER A 444 -0.28 3.67 15.82
N CYS A 445 0.92 3.63 16.42
CA CYS A 445 1.33 2.51 17.27
C CYS A 445 2.31 2.88 18.38
N THR A 446 2.43 2.00 19.36
CA THR A 446 3.14 2.30 20.61
C THR A 446 4.66 2.30 20.49
N ASP A 447 5.23 1.50 19.59
CA ASP A 447 6.69 1.29 19.46
C ASP A 447 7.12 1.20 17.98
N PRO A 448 6.93 2.27 17.19
CA PRO A 448 7.29 2.30 15.78
C PRO A 448 8.81 2.23 15.56
N PRO A 449 9.27 1.66 14.43
CA PRO A 449 10.68 1.58 14.11
C PRO A 449 11.30 2.96 13.83
N ASP A 450 12.44 3.26 14.45
CA ASP A 450 13.18 4.53 14.32
C ASP A 450 14.09 4.59 13.07
N ASN A 451 14.39 3.44 12.47
CA ASN A 451 15.29 3.33 11.31
C ASN A 451 14.66 3.71 9.97
N ILE A 452 13.37 4.09 9.93
CA ILE A 452 12.65 4.47 8.72
C ILE A 452 12.57 5.99 8.62
N SER A 453 13.39 6.59 7.74
CA SER A 453 13.56 8.06 7.65
C SER A 453 12.28 8.85 7.29
N LYS A 454 11.38 8.22 6.54
CA LYS A 454 10.11 8.78 6.05
C LYS A 454 8.90 8.37 6.91
N LEU A 455 9.14 7.87 8.12
CA LEU A 455 8.10 7.49 9.06
C LEU A 455 7.73 8.65 9.98
N LEU A 456 6.43 8.90 10.11
CA LEU A 456 5.83 9.86 11.03
C LEU A 456 4.86 9.12 11.94
N HIS A 457 4.84 9.45 13.22
CA HIS A 457 3.76 9.01 14.10
C HIS A 457 2.58 9.97 13.99
N LEU A 458 1.35 9.45 13.98
CA LEU A 458 0.11 10.22 13.85
C LEU A 458 0.02 11.34 14.90
N SER A 459 0.36 11.05 16.15
CA SER A 459 0.38 12.03 17.26
C SER A 459 1.41 13.16 17.10
N GLN A 460 2.38 13.03 16.18
CA GLN A 460 3.40 14.05 15.91
C GLN A 460 2.94 15.04 14.84
N LEU A 461 1.90 14.73 14.07
CA LEU A 461 1.38 15.61 13.01
C LEU A 461 0.87 16.96 13.53
N LYS A 462 0.54 17.05 14.83
CA LYS A 462 0.21 18.33 15.51
C LYS A 462 1.33 19.37 15.46
N GLY A 463 2.57 18.94 15.26
CA GLY A 463 3.71 19.83 15.05
C GLY A 463 3.72 20.54 13.70
N GLY A 464 2.73 20.30 12.83
CA GLY A 464 2.71 20.81 11.47
C GLY A 464 3.90 20.29 10.66
N ARG A 465 4.34 21.04 9.64
CA ARG A 465 5.50 20.68 8.82
C ARG A 465 6.82 20.56 9.59
N LYS A 466 6.97 21.24 10.72
CA LYS A 466 8.18 21.17 11.56
C LYS A 466 8.46 19.75 12.04
N VAL A 467 7.45 18.87 12.03
CA VAL A 467 7.61 17.44 12.34
C VAL A 467 8.62 16.76 11.41
N LEU A 468 8.77 17.21 10.16
CA LEU A 468 9.67 16.57 9.19
C LEU A 468 11.14 16.65 9.59
N GLU A 469 11.49 17.71 10.34
CA GLU A 469 12.83 18.02 10.86
C GLU A 469 13.05 17.44 12.27
N ASN A 470 11.99 16.99 12.94
CA ASN A 470 12.07 16.48 14.30
C ASN A 470 12.73 15.09 14.32
N PRO A 471 13.84 14.87 15.06
CA PRO A 471 14.45 13.54 15.19
C PRO A 471 13.51 12.50 15.83
N LEU A 472 12.55 12.95 16.64
CA LEU A 472 11.53 12.13 17.31
C LEU A 472 10.19 12.07 16.56
N LYS A 473 10.17 12.43 15.27
CA LYS A 473 8.95 12.42 14.44
C LYS A 473 8.25 11.07 14.33
N HIS A 474 8.97 9.98 14.56
CA HIS A 474 8.44 8.63 14.58
C HIS A 474 7.93 8.24 15.97
N SER A 475 8.28 8.95 17.05
CA SER A 475 7.94 8.53 18.41
C SER A 475 6.48 8.80 18.74
N TRP A 476 5.84 7.87 19.45
CA TRP A 476 4.49 8.10 19.98
C TRP A 476 4.51 9.18 21.08
N ASN A 477 3.59 10.15 20.97
CA ASN A 477 3.30 11.13 22.01
C ASN A 477 1.90 10.84 22.58
N PRO A 478 1.80 10.14 23.72
CA PRO A 478 0.53 9.68 24.27
C PRO A 478 -0.35 10.85 24.72
N THR A 479 -1.64 10.74 24.47
CA THR A 479 -2.66 11.63 25.04
C THR A 479 -2.85 11.36 26.53
N ASP A 480 -2.80 10.08 26.93
CA ASP A 480 -2.86 9.61 28.31
C ASP A 480 -1.50 9.06 28.79
N ARG A 481 -0.85 9.79 29.70
CA ARG A 481 0.46 9.39 30.25
C ARG A 481 0.38 8.16 31.15
N ASN A 482 -0.74 7.93 31.83
CA ASN A 482 -0.87 6.78 32.73
C ASN A 482 -0.95 5.50 31.91
N GLU A 483 -1.74 5.50 30.83
CA GLU A 483 -1.82 4.38 29.89
C GLU A 483 -0.43 4.04 29.30
N TYR A 484 0.34 5.06 28.94
CA TYR A 484 1.70 4.89 28.44
C TYR A 484 2.63 4.21 29.45
N GLU A 485 2.65 4.65 30.71
CA GLU A 485 3.51 4.04 31.73
C GLU A 485 3.08 2.59 32.04
N ILE A 486 1.77 2.31 32.08
CA ILE A 486 1.26 0.92 32.22
C ILE A 486 1.76 0.05 31.07
N TRP A 487 1.64 0.52 29.83
CA TRP A 487 2.11 -0.22 28.67
C TRP A 487 3.63 -0.45 28.69
N LYS A 488 4.40 0.54 29.13
CA LYS A 488 5.86 0.45 29.22
C LYS A 488 6.30 -0.64 30.20
N GLU A 489 5.63 -0.76 31.35
CA GLU A 489 5.88 -1.85 32.30
C GLU A 489 5.46 -3.21 31.72
N GLN A 490 4.30 -3.29 31.06
CA GLN A 490 3.89 -4.52 30.35
C GLN A 490 4.90 -4.93 29.27
N ARG A 491 5.42 -3.97 28.51
CA ARG A 491 6.43 -4.21 27.47
C ARG A 491 7.74 -4.71 28.07
N LYS A 492 8.21 -4.16 29.19
CA LYS A 492 9.38 -4.67 29.90
C LYS A 492 9.18 -6.14 30.29
N LEU A 493 8.02 -6.49 30.84
CA LEU A 493 7.69 -7.87 31.21
C LEU A 493 7.64 -8.81 29.98
N ILE A 494 7.07 -8.36 28.85
CA ILE A 494 7.04 -9.11 27.59
C ILE A 494 8.46 -9.38 27.08
N ILE A 495 9.32 -8.36 27.07
CA ILE A 495 10.73 -8.48 26.66
C ILE A 495 11.48 -9.45 27.56
N GLN A 496 11.28 -9.35 28.88
CA GLN A 496 11.88 -10.26 29.86
C GLN A 496 11.47 -11.71 29.59
N LYS A 497 10.16 -11.99 29.50
CA LYS A 497 9.63 -13.32 29.19
C LYS A 497 10.18 -13.87 27.88
N GLN A 498 10.34 -13.01 26.86
CA GLN A 498 10.91 -13.45 25.59
C GLN A 498 12.40 -13.80 25.70
N ASN A 499 13.16 -13.03 26.47
CA ASN A 499 14.58 -13.32 26.72
C ASN A 499 14.74 -14.61 27.52
N GLU A 500 13.92 -14.84 28.53
CA GLU A 500 13.86 -16.11 29.27
C GLU A 500 13.56 -17.29 28.34
N LEU A 501 12.58 -17.15 27.43
CA LEU A 501 12.24 -18.18 26.46
C LEU A 501 13.39 -18.45 25.46
N LYS A 502 14.07 -17.40 24.99
CA LYS A 502 15.25 -17.52 24.11
C LYS A 502 16.39 -18.23 24.84
N ASN A 503 16.62 -17.91 26.11
CA ASN A 503 17.65 -18.53 26.94
C ASN A 503 17.32 -20.01 27.16
N ARG A 504 16.08 -20.37 27.53
CA ARG A 504 15.65 -21.77 27.65
C ARG A 504 15.88 -22.56 26.37
N LYS A 505 15.49 -22.03 25.21
CA LYS A 505 15.74 -22.68 23.90
C LYS A 505 17.24 -22.83 23.60
N LEU A 506 18.05 -21.86 24.00
CA LEU A 506 19.50 -21.93 23.81
C LEU A 506 20.13 -22.97 24.75
N ILE A 507 19.69 -23.05 26.00
CA ILE A 507 20.09 -24.09 26.97
C ILE A 507 19.76 -25.48 26.41
N GLU A 508 18.54 -25.70 25.90
CA GLU A 508 18.18 -26.97 25.25
C GLU A 508 19.09 -27.30 24.06
N GLN A 509 19.40 -26.30 23.23
CA GLN A 509 20.31 -26.48 22.09
C GLN A 509 21.74 -26.81 22.54
N ILE A 510 22.20 -26.22 23.64
CA ILE A 510 23.52 -26.51 24.22
C ILE A 510 23.56 -27.94 24.76
N ARG A 511 22.56 -28.34 25.57
CA ARG A 511 22.45 -29.72 26.09
C ARG A 511 22.45 -30.75 24.94
N LEU A 512 21.66 -30.50 23.90
CA LEU A 512 21.65 -31.35 22.71
C LEU A 512 23.02 -31.39 22.01
N ALA A 513 23.63 -30.23 21.76
CA ALA A 513 24.90 -30.13 21.03
C ALA A 513 26.09 -30.71 21.81
N TYR A 514 26.04 -30.68 23.14
CA TYR A 514 27.15 -30.97 24.04
C TYR A 514 26.64 -31.73 25.29
N PRO A 515 26.76 -33.07 25.31
CA PRO A 515 26.26 -33.90 26.41
C PRO A 515 26.86 -33.56 27.79
N LYS A 516 28.06 -32.96 27.83
CA LYS A 516 28.68 -32.49 29.08
C LYS A 516 27.85 -31.47 29.88
N TYR A 517 26.83 -30.87 29.26
CA TYR A 517 25.91 -29.93 29.92
C TYR A 517 24.60 -30.58 30.39
N GLU A 518 24.43 -31.90 30.23
CA GLU A 518 23.21 -32.61 30.59
C GLU A 518 22.98 -32.65 32.11
N THR A 519 24.06 -32.67 32.88
CA THR A 519 24.05 -32.69 34.35
C THR A 519 24.09 -31.30 34.99
N LEU A 520 24.31 -30.24 34.21
CA LEU A 520 24.38 -28.87 34.72
C LEU A 520 22.99 -28.26 34.88
N THR A 521 22.81 -27.49 35.96
CA THR A 521 21.61 -26.70 36.21
C THR A 521 21.45 -25.60 35.16
N ASN A 522 20.23 -25.08 35.01
CA ASN A 522 19.98 -23.99 34.05
C ASN A 522 20.81 -22.74 34.38
N ASP A 523 21.07 -22.48 35.66
CA ASP A 523 21.80 -21.29 36.11
C ASP A 523 23.29 -21.39 35.79
N GLU A 524 23.90 -22.56 35.99
CA GLU A 524 25.28 -22.84 35.57
C GLU A 524 25.46 -22.70 34.06
N ILE A 525 24.50 -23.19 33.27
CA ILE A 525 24.52 -23.04 31.82
C ILE A 525 24.32 -21.57 31.41
N CYS A 526 23.48 -20.81 32.11
CA CYS A 526 23.29 -19.37 31.87
C CYS A 526 24.59 -18.58 32.08
N ILE A 527 25.35 -18.89 33.14
CA ILE A 527 26.65 -18.27 33.42
C ILE A 527 27.62 -18.54 32.26
N GLU A 528 27.71 -19.79 31.78
CA GLU A 528 28.55 -20.12 30.62
C GLU A 528 28.05 -19.47 29.32
N ILE A 529 26.73 -19.41 29.10
CA ILE A 529 26.13 -18.74 27.93
C ILE A 529 26.53 -17.26 27.88
N SER A 530 26.54 -16.57 29.02
CA SER A 530 26.87 -15.15 29.10
C SER A 530 28.30 -14.83 28.62
N GLN A 531 29.17 -15.85 28.61
CA GLN A 531 30.56 -15.76 28.16
C GLN A 531 30.75 -16.15 26.68
N LEU A 532 29.72 -16.61 25.98
CA LEU A 532 29.82 -17.04 24.58
C LEU A 532 29.71 -15.88 23.59
N THR A 533 30.62 -15.85 22.61
CA THR A 533 30.54 -14.93 21.46
C THR A 533 29.42 -15.32 20.48
N PRO A 534 28.91 -14.37 19.66
CA PRO A 534 27.91 -14.67 18.63
C PRO A 534 28.32 -15.78 17.65
N LYS A 535 29.63 -15.88 17.33
CA LYS A 535 30.18 -16.96 16.47
C LYS A 535 30.07 -18.33 17.14
N GLN A 536 30.33 -18.42 18.45
CA GLN A 536 30.20 -19.66 19.21
C GLN A 536 28.73 -20.08 19.31
N ILE A 537 27.82 -19.15 19.59
CA ILE A 537 26.37 -19.41 19.60
C ILE A 537 25.89 -19.97 18.25
N LYS A 538 26.38 -19.42 17.13
CA LYS A 538 26.04 -19.92 15.78
C LYS A 538 26.54 -21.36 15.56
N LYS A 539 27.74 -21.70 16.05
CA LYS A 539 28.27 -23.08 16.01
C LYS A 539 27.42 -24.05 16.83
N VAL A 540 27.02 -23.67 18.04
CA VAL A 540 26.11 -24.46 18.89
C VAL A 540 24.81 -24.76 18.17
N LYS A 541 24.15 -23.73 17.62
CA LYS A 541 22.90 -23.85 16.86
C LYS A 541 23.02 -24.82 15.68
N LYS A 542 24.12 -24.72 14.92
CA LYS A 542 24.38 -25.62 13.77
C LYS A 542 24.56 -27.07 14.23
N LYS A 543 25.30 -27.30 15.32
CA LYS A 543 25.54 -28.64 15.88
C LYS A 543 24.27 -29.26 16.46
N ALA A 544 23.47 -28.48 17.18
CA ALA A 544 22.16 -28.90 17.70
C ALA A 544 21.19 -29.29 16.58
N LYS A 545 21.16 -28.50 15.49
CA LYS A 545 20.34 -28.81 14.30
C LYS A 545 20.74 -30.15 13.68
N LYS A 546 22.05 -30.38 13.47
CA LYS A 546 22.58 -31.65 12.93
C LYS A 546 22.16 -32.85 13.78
N LYS A 547 22.32 -32.76 15.10
CA LYS A 547 21.91 -33.84 16.03
C LYS A 547 20.40 -34.10 16.03
N ARG A 548 19.56 -33.04 15.93
CA ARG A 548 18.10 -33.21 15.80
C ARG A 548 17.73 -33.93 14.50
N GLU A 549 18.41 -33.62 13.39
CA GLU A 549 18.19 -34.29 12.11
C GLU A 549 18.62 -35.77 12.17
N GLU A 550 19.76 -36.07 12.81
CA GLU A 550 20.23 -37.44 13.06
C GLU A 550 19.24 -38.23 13.93
N ALA A 551 18.73 -37.64 15.02
CA ALA A 551 17.73 -38.27 15.88
C ALA A 551 16.42 -38.57 15.13
N LYS A 552 15.89 -37.60 14.37
CA LYS A 552 14.69 -37.79 13.53
C LYS A 552 14.90 -38.87 12.47
N LYS A 553 16.11 -38.99 11.91
CA LYS A 553 16.44 -40.04 10.95
C LYS A 553 16.41 -41.42 11.61
N LYS A 554 17.00 -41.58 12.79
CA LYS A 554 16.95 -42.83 13.56
C LYS A 554 15.52 -43.21 13.93
N GLU A 555 14.72 -42.25 14.38
CA GLU A 555 13.31 -42.48 14.73
C GLU A 555 12.49 -42.94 13.52
N ARG A 556 12.72 -42.36 12.33
CA ARG A 556 12.11 -42.81 11.08
C ARG A 556 12.55 -44.23 10.69
N GLU A 557 13.81 -44.56 10.89
CA GLU A 557 14.34 -45.91 10.60
C GLU A 557 13.77 -46.95 11.56
N GLU A 558 13.63 -46.64 12.85
CA GLU A 558 12.97 -47.50 13.85
C GLU A 558 11.48 -47.67 13.58
N ALA A 559 10.77 -46.58 13.24
CA ALA A 559 9.36 -46.64 12.86
C ALA A 559 9.16 -47.50 11.60
N LYS A 560 10.08 -47.41 10.63
CA LYS A 560 10.08 -48.26 9.44
C LYS A 560 10.31 -49.73 9.80
N LYS A 561 11.29 -50.04 10.66
CA LYS A 561 11.53 -51.41 11.14
C LYS A 561 10.31 -52.00 11.85
N LYS A 562 9.68 -51.25 12.77
CA LYS A 562 8.45 -51.68 13.45
C LYS A 562 7.31 -51.94 12.47
N LYS A 563 7.15 -51.08 11.45
CA LYS A 563 6.16 -51.27 10.39
C LYS A 563 6.43 -52.53 9.58
N ASP A 564 7.68 -52.80 9.22
CA ASP A 564 8.07 -53.99 8.46
C ASP A 564 7.89 -55.28 9.29
N GLU A 565 8.13 -55.23 10.60
CA GLU A 565 7.85 -56.33 11.54
C GLU A 565 6.35 -56.62 11.66
N LEU A 566 5.51 -55.59 11.77
CA LEU A 566 4.06 -55.71 11.76
C LEU A 566 3.55 -56.35 10.46
N ILE A 567 4.08 -55.91 9.31
CA ILE A 567 3.72 -56.49 8.00
C ILE A 567 4.13 -57.97 7.93
N LYS A 568 5.33 -58.33 8.39
CA LYS A 568 5.79 -59.74 8.43
C LYS A 568 4.91 -60.61 9.34
N SER A 569 4.52 -60.09 10.50
CA SER A 569 3.64 -60.77 11.44
C SER A 569 2.26 -61.04 10.81
N ALA A 570 1.64 -60.01 10.20
CA ALA A 570 0.35 -60.14 9.52
C ALA A 570 0.40 -61.14 8.33
N LEU A 571 1.48 -61.14 7.54
CA LEU A 571 1.68 -62.11 6.45
C LEU A 571 1.84 -63.55 6.96
N GLN A 572 2.42 -63.75 8.14
CA GLN A 572 2.58 -65.06 8.75
C GLN A 572 1.23 -65.59 9.29
N GLU A 573 0.40 -64.71 9.87
CA GLU A 573 -0.97 -65.03 10.27
C GLU A 573 -1.83 -65.43 9.07
N ASP A 574 -1.79 -64.68 7.96
CA ASP A 574 -2.54 -65.04 6.73
C ASP A 574 -2.10 -66.39 6.16
N LYS A 575 -0.79 -66.70 6.18
CA LYS A 575 -0.28 -68.02 5.78
C LYS A 575 -0.83 -69.15 6.65
N ASN A 576 -0.90 -68.95 7.97
CA ASN A 576 -1.43 -69.93 8.90
C ASN A 576 -2.94 -70.15 8.69
N LEU A 577 -3.71 -69.07 8.50
CA LEU A 577 -5.13 -69.13 8.17
C LEU A 577 -5.39 -69.90 6.86
N ARG A 578 -4.58 -69.66 5.82
CA ARG A 578 -4.68 -70.42 4.55
C ARG A 578 -4.36 -71.90 4.72
N LYS A 579 -3.36 -72.25 5.54
CA LYS A 579 -3.03 -73.66 5.84
C LYS A 579 -4.18 -74.36 6.56
N ASP A 580 -4.79 -73.71 7.54
CA ASP A 580 -5.94 -74.28 8.25
C ASP A 580 -7.18 -74.41 7.38
N LYS A 581 -7.44 -73.43 6.51
CA LYS A 581 -8.52 -73.51 5.50
C LYS A 581 -8.30 -74.68 4.56
N ASN A 582 -7.08 -74.85 4.04
CA ASN A 582 -6.74 -75.98 3.17
C ASN A 582 -6.84 -77.34 3.88
N LYS A 583 -6.48 -77.40 5.18
CA LYS A 583 -6.65 -78.61 6.01
C LYS A 583 -8.13 -78.96 6.21
N LYS A 584 -8.99 -77.96 6.44
CA LYS A 584 -10.45 -78.14 6.51
C LYS A 584 -11.04 -78.62 5.18
N ILE A 585 -10.62 -78.03 4.05
CA ILE A 585 -11.05 -78.44 2.70
C ILE A 585 -10.64 -79.89 2.41
N ARG A 586 -9.39 -80.29 2.72
CA ARG A 586 -8.93 -81.69 2.53
C ARG A 586 -9.74 -82.68 3.37
N LYS A 587 -10.05 -82.33 4.63
CA LYS A 587 -10.91 -83.16 5.49
C LYS A 587 -12.33 -83.30 4.92
N HIS A 588 -12.91 -82.21 4.43
CA HIS A 588 -14.23 -82.22 3.81
C HIS A 588 -14.27 -83.06 2.53
N ASN A 589 -13.28 -82.90 1.64
CA ASN A 589 -13.17 -83.71 0.42
C ASN A 589 -12.95 -85.20 0.73
N SER A 590 -12.19 -85.53 1.78
CA SER A 590 -12.02 -86.91 2.22
C SER A 590 -13.33 -87.51 2.76
N TYR A 591 -14.12 -86.71 3.50
CA TYR A 591 -15.44 -87.10 3.98
C TYR A 591 -16.41 -87.34 2.81
N GLU A 592 -16.50 -86.42 1.86
CA GLU A 592 -17.34 -86.54 0.65
C GLU A 592 -16.95 -87.76 -0.20
N LYS A 593 -15.65 -88.06 -0.33
CA LYS A 593 -15.18 -89.26 -1.03
C LYS A 593 -15.66 -90.54 -0.34
N ARG A 594 -15.53 -90.63 0.99
CA ARG A 594 -16.03 -91.77 1.80
C ARG A 594 -17.55 -91.88 1.75
N LYS A 595 -18.27 -90.76 1.69
CA LYS A 595 -19.73 -90.73 1.53
C LYS A 595 -20.15 -91.29 0.17
N LYS A 596 -19.52 -90.86 -0.92
CA LYS A 596 -19.76 -91.39 -2.28
C LYS A 596 -19.40 -92.88 -2.42
N GLU A 597 -18.34 -93.33 -1.76
CA GLU A 597 -17.97 -94.75 -1.73
C GLU A 597 -18.99 -95.60 -0.95
N ARG A 598 -19.56 -95.08 0.13
CA ARG A 598 -20.68 -95.73 0.86
C ARG A 598 -21.96 -95.79 0.03
N GLU A 599 -22.33 -94.70 -0.65
CA GLU A 599 -23.52 -94.65 -1.50
C GLU A 599 -23.44 -95.61 -2.71
N LYS A 600 -22.22 -95.88 -3.23
CA LYS A 600 -21.98 -96.90 -4.27
C LYS A 600 -22.07 -98.35 -3.75
N GLY A 601 -21.88 -98.57 -2.44
CA GLY A 601 -21.99 -99.89 -1.82
C GLY A 601 -23.44 -100.36 -1.60
N THR A 602 -24.41 -99.44 -1.63
CA THR A 602 -25.85 -99.70 -1.39
C THR A 602 -26.68 -99.96 -2.67
N ARG A 603 -26.04 -100.20 -3.82
CA ARG A 603 -26.70 -100.54 -5.09
C ARG A 603 -26.22 -101.87 -5.70
N LYS A 604 -25.84 -102.83 -4.88
CA LYS A 604 -25.67 -104.23 -5.29
C LYS A 604 -26.54 -105.13 -4.44
#